data_AF-A0A920J5K6-F1
#
_entry.id   AF-A0A920J5K6-F1
#
_cell.length_a   1.000
_cell.length_b   1.000
_cell.length_c   1.000
_cell.angle_alpha   90.00
_cell.angle_beta   90.00
_cell.angle_gamma   90.00
#
_symmetry.space_group_name_H-M   'P 1'
#
loop_
_entity.id
_entity.type
_entity.pdbx_description
1 polymer ?
#
loop_
_entity_poly.entity_id
_entity_poly.type
_entity_poly.pdbx_seq_one_letter_code
_entity_poly.pdbx_strand_id
1 'polypeptide(L)' 'MINKQKIETFDPDLWKAIQNEKIRQEEHIELIASENYTSEGVLELQGSVLTNK' A
#
# COMPACT_ATOMS: atom_id res chain seq x y z
N MET A 1 1.99 20.04 -12.82
CA MET A 1 3.01 19.00 -13.13
C MET A 1 2.81 17.88 -12.13
N ILE A 2 2.61 16.63 -12.59
CA ILE A 2 2.52 15.48 -11.69
C ILE A 2 3.95 15.11 -11.29
N ASN A 3 4.28 15.22 -10.00
CA ASN A 3 5.55 14.74 -9.50
C ASN A 3 5.54 13.20 -9.54
N LYS A 4 6.35 12.60 -10.43
CA LYS A 4 6.45 11.15 -10.63
C LYS A 4 7.54 10.51 -9.76
N GLN A 5 7.88 11.11 -8.63
CA GLN A 5 8.90 10.56 -7.75
C GLN A 5 8.36 9.31 -7.06
N LYS A 6 9.11 8.20 -7.13
CA LYS A 6 8.75 6.96 -6.43
C LYS A 6 8.88 7.18 -4.93
N ILE A 7 7.99 6.59 -4.14
CA ILE A 7 8.04 6.71 -2.67
C ILE A 7 9.37 6.18 -2.10
N GLU A 8 9.91 5.12 -2.68
CA GLU A 8 11.22 4.54 -2.33
C GLU A 8 12.36 5.57 -2.34
N THR A 9 12.37 6.48 -3.31
CA THR A 9 13.44 7.50 -3.43
C THR A 9 13.08 8.82 -2.77
N PHE A 10 11.79 9.08 -2.58
CA PHE A 10 11.29 10.29 -1.92
C PHE A 10 11.37 10.17 -0.38
N ASP A 11 10.94 9.01 0.15
CA ASP A 11 10.91 8.69 1.58
C ASP A 11 11.28 7.20 1.79
N PRO A 12 12.59 6.89 1.88
CA PRO A 12 13.07 5.52 2.06
C PRO A 12 12.62 4.87 3.37
N ASP A 13 12.43 5.66 4.43
CA ASP A 13 12.02 5.15 5.75
C ASP A 13 10.56 4.69 5.72
N LEU A 14 9.67 5.49 5.11
CA LEU A 14 8.28 5.11 4.91
C LEU A 14 8.16 3.91 3.97
N TRP A 15 8.95 3.87 2.89
CA TRP A 15 8.99 2.71 2.00
C TRP A 15 9.37 1.43 2.74
N LYS A 16 10.41 1.48 3.58
CA LYS A 16 10.82 0.36 4.41
C LYS A 16 9.71 -0.11 5.35
N ALA A 17 8.97 0.82 5.96
CA ALA A 17 7.83 0.47 6.82
C ALA A 17 6.72 -0.27 6.04
N ILE A 18 6.39 0.19 4.82
CA ILE A 18 5.43 -0.47 3.94
C ILE A 18 5.86 -1.90 3.59
N GLN A 19 7.14 -2.08 3.24
CA GLN A 19 7.66 -3.42 2.90
C GLN A 19 7.63 -4.38 4.11
N ASN A 20 7.97 -3.89 5.30
CA ASN A 20 7.91 -4.69 6.52
C ASN A 20 6.47 -5.12 6.85
N GLU A 21 5.49 -4.23 6.69
CA GLU A 21 4.09 -4.57 6.94
C GLU A 21 3.55 -5.57 5.92
N LYS A 22 3.96 -5.44 4.64
CA LYS A 22 3.62 -6.44 3.62
C LYS A 22 4.11 -7.83 4.02
N ILE A 23 5.37 -7.96 4.44
CA ILE A 23 5.93 -9.25 4.90
C ILE A 23 5.15 -9.77 6.12
N ARG A 24 4.87 -8.91 7.10
CA ARG A 24 4.10 -9.29 8.30
C ARG A 24 2.73 -9.88 7.94
N GLN A 25 2.04 -9.29 6.97
CA GLN A 25 0.74 -9.77 6.49
C GLN A 25 0.86 -11.11 5.76
N GLU A 26 1.86 -11.29 4.90
CA GLU A 26 2.07 -12.53 4.15
C GLU A 26 2.51 -13.72 5.04
N GLU A 27 3.27 -13.45 6.11
CA GLU A 27 3.79 -14.47 7.03
C GLU A 27 2.83 -14.80 8.19
N HIS A 28 1.71 -14.11 8.32
CA HIS A 28 0.73 -14.33 9.39
C HIS A 28 -0.59 -14.90 8.88
N ILE A 29 -1.16 -15.86 9.63
CA ILE A 29 -2.52 -16.33 9.36
C ILE A 29 -3.48 -15.27 9.90
N GLU A 30 -4.19 -14.59 8.99
CA GLU A 30 -5.21 -13.63 9.38
C GLU A 30 -6.48 -14.34 9.86
N LEU A 31 -6.88 -14.08 11.12
CA LEU A 31 -8.02 -14.71 11.79
C LEU A 31 -9.05 -13.70 12.29
N ILE A 32 -8.81 -12.41 12.07
CA ILE A 32 -9.73 -11.35 12.43
C ILE A 32 -10.87 -11.34 11.40
N ALA A 33 -12.07 -11.70 11.86
CA ALA A 33 -13.23 -11.89 10.98
C ALA A 33 -13.65 -10.66 10.16
N SER A 34 -13.25 -9.46 10.58
CA SER A 34 -13.54 -8.20 9.90
C SER A 34 -12.45 -7.77 8.91
N GLU A 35 -11.29 -8.42 8.90
CA GLU A 35 -10.17 -8.05 8.05
C GLU A 35 -10.12 -8.91 6.78
N ASN A 36 -9.60 -8.33 5.70
CA ASN A 36 -9.49 -9.01 4.42
C ASN A 36 -8.37 -8.42 3.55
N TYR A 37 -7.85 -9.23 2.64
CA TYR A 37 -6.92 -8.79 1.60
C TYR A 37 -7.71 -8.34 0.38
N THR A 38 -7.51 -7.08 -0.01
CA THR A 38 -8.16 -6.55 -1.22
C THR A 38 -7.40 -6.94 -2.48
N SER A 39 -8.06 -6.87 -3.63
CA SER A 39 -7.42 -7.17 -4.93
C SER A 39 -6.51 -6.03 -5.39
N GLU A 40 -5.53 -6.36 -6.25
CA GLU A 40 -4.62 -5.37 -6.85
C GLU A 40 -5.37 -4.23 -7.56
N GLY A 41 -6.49 -4.55 -8.23
CA GLY A 41 -7.31 -3.54 -8.91
C GLY A 41 -7.93 -2.52 -7.95
N VAL A 42 -8.30 -2.93 -6.73
CA VAL A 42 -8.79 -2.00 -5.71
C VAL A 42 -7.65 -1.11 -5.21
N LEU A 43 -6.45 -1.65 -5.01
CA LEU A 43 -5.27 -0.88 -4.61
C LEU A 43 -4.90 0.16 -5.69
N GLU A 44 -4.93 -0.20 -6.97
CA GLU A 44 -4.65 0.73 -8.07
C GLU A 44 -5.68 1.87 -8.13
N LEU A 45 -6.97 1.55 -8.02
CA LEU A 45 -8.03 2.54 -8.02
C LEU A 45 -7.97 3.50 -6.82
N GLN A 46 -7.48 3.03 -5.67
CA GLN A 46 -7.27 3.88 -4.49
C GLN A 46 -6.23 4.98 -4.73
N GLY A 47 -5.21 4.71 -5.56
CA GLY A 47 -4.21 5.69 -5.99
C GLY A 47 -4.63 6.55 -7.19
N SER A 48 -5.88 6.40 -7.67
CA SER A 48 -6.35 7.08 -8.87
C SER A 48 -6.73 8.55 -8.63
N VAL A 49 -7.03 9.24 -9.74
CA VAL A 49 -7.49 10.65 -9.72
C VAL A 49 -8.81 10.87 -8.97
N LEU A 50 -9.55 9.81 -8.64
CA LEU A 50 -10.79 9.90 -7.86
C LEU A 50 -10.56 10.46 -6.45
N THR A 51 -9.33 10.39 -5.92
CA THR A 51 -8.97 10.91 -4.59
C THR A 51 -8.42 12.35 -4.61
N ASN A 52 -8.38 13.00 -5.79
CA ASN A 52 -7.91 14.38 -5.92
C ASN A 52 -8.87 15.44 -5.32
N LYS A 53 -10.09 15.06 -4.90
CA LYS A 53 -11.09 16.00 -4.38
C LYS A 53 -11.91 15.47 -3.22
#